data_AF-A0A968Y3N7-F1
#
_entry.id   AF-A0A968Y3N7-F1
#
_cell.length_a   1.000
_cell.length_b   1.000
_cell.length_c   1.000
_cell.angle_alpha   90.00
_cell.angle_beta   90.00
_cell.angle_gamma   90.00
#
_symmetry.space_group_name_H-M   'P 1'
#
loop_
_entity.id
_entity.type
_entity.pdbx_description
1 polymer ?
#
loop_
_entity_poly.entity_id
_entity_poly.type
_entity_poly.pdbx_seq_one_letter_code
_entity_poly.pdbx_strand_id
1 'polypeptide(L)' 'DTVSDFEIGIDKFALDNGLTFQDLAFDRTATGTLLKLASTDRVLATVVGLNGTITAADFV' A
#
# COMPACT_ATOMS: atom_id res chain seq x y z
N ASP A 1 -8.48 -1.62 5.76
CA ASP A 1 -7.83 -2.52 6.74
C ASP A 1 -6.56 -1.91 7.31
N THR A 2 -5.99 -2.53 8.36
CA THR A 2 -4.68 -2.15 8.92
C THR A 2 -3.71 -3.30 8.73
N VAL A 3 -2.52 -3.00 8.21
CA VAL A 3 -1.43 -3.96 7.99
C VAL A 3 -0.26 -3.54 8.88
N SER A 4 0.17 -4.45 9.74
CA SER A 4 1.34 -4.27 10.61
C SER A 4 2.46 -5.20 10.19
N ASP A 5 3.70 -4.80 10.46
CA ASP A 5 4.90 -5.62 10.24
C ASP A 5 5.13 -6.00 8.77
N PHE A 6 4.78 -5.11 7.84
CA PHE A 6 5.07 -5.30 6.42
C PHE A 6 6.57 -5.12 6.15
N GLU A 7 7.22 -6.16 5.63
CA GLU A 7 8.64 -6.17 5.31
C GLU A 7 8.90 -5.92 3.82
N ILE A 8 9.47 -4.76 3.49
CA ILE A 8 9.80 -4.38 2.11
C ILE A 8 10.76 -5.40 1.48
N GLY A 9 10.46 -5.81 0.25
CA GLY A 9 11.26 -6.78 -0.49
C GLY A 9 11.03 -8.24 -0.09
N ILE A 10 10.32 -8.51 1.01
CA ILE A 10 9.95 -9.85 1.47
C ILE A 10 8.45 -10.07 1.23
N ASP A 11 7.61 -9.19 1.79
CA ASP A 11 6.16 -9.29 1.68
C ASP A 11 5.62 -8.74 0.35
N LYS A 12 4.41 -9.17 0.02
CA LYS A 12 3.67 -8.73 -1.17
C LYS A 12 2.19 -8.47 -0.85
N PHE A 13 1.66 -7.40 -1.44
CA PHE A 13 0.23 -7.17 -1.54
C PHE A 13 -0.31 -7.81 -2.82
N ALA A 14 -1.35 -8.63 -2.72
CA ALA A 14 -2.07 -9.08 -3.91
C ALA A 14 -3.06 -8.01 -4.37
N LEU A 15 -3.11 -7.76 -5.68
CA LEU A 15 -4.17 -6.97 -6.29
C LEU A 15 -5.20 -7.89 -6.94
N ASP A 16 -6.48 -7.57 -6.76
CA ASP A 16 -7.59 -8.38 -7.27
C ASP A 16 -8.65 -7.49 -7.95
N ASN A 17 -9.60 -8.10 -8.64
CA ASN A 17 -10.69 -7.45 -9.35
C ASN A 17 -10.24 -6.46 -10.43
N GLY A 18 -9.10 -6.77 -11.08
CA GLY A 18 -8.53 -5.96 -12.15
C GLY A 18 -7.82 -4.69 -11.68
N LEU A 19 -7.62 -4.53 -10.36
CA LEU A 19 -6.82 -3.45 -9.81
C LEU A 19 -5.36 -3.62 -10.20
N THR A 20 -4.72 -2.55 -10.65
CA THR A 20 -3.29 -2.54 -10.99
C THR A 20 -2.54 -1.56 -10.09
N PHE A 21 -1.21 -1.69 -10.02
CA PHE A 21 -0.39 -0.76 -9.24
C PHE A 21 -0.57 0.69 -9.67
N GLN A 22 -0.88 0.94 -10.96
CA GLN A 22 -1.10 2.29 -11.50
C GLN A 22 -2.40 2.93 -10.98
N ASP A 23 -3.33 2.14 -10.47
CA ASP A 23 -4.58 2.62 -9.87
C ASP A 23 -4.41 3.07 -8.41
N LEU A 24 -3.21 2.89 -7.85
CA LEU A 24 -2.92 3.16 -6.44
C LEU A 24 -2.30 4.54 -6.23
N ALA A 25 -2.62 5.14 -5.10
CA ALA A 25 -1.95 6.32 -4.55
C ALA A 25 -1.47 6.02 -3.12
N PHE A 26 -0.38 6.69 -2.73
CA PHE A 26 0.30 6.45 -1.46
C PHE A 26 0.51 7.76 -0.71
N ASP A 27 -0.08 7.88 0.48
CA ASP A 27 0.12 9.05 1.34
C ASP A 27 0.90 8.65 2.59
N ARG A 28 2.00 9.36 2.87
CA ARG A 28 2.76 9.21 4.11
C ARG A 28 1.98 9.79 5.28
N THR A 29 1.94 9.08 6.40
CA THR A 29 1.40 9.57 7.67
C THR A 29 2.51 9.60 8.74
N ALA A 30 2.20 10.13 9.92
CA ALA A 30 3.15 10.14 11.04
C ALA A 30 3.57 8.73 11.49
N THR A 31 2.77 7.71 11.20
CA THR A 31 2.95 6.33 11.71
C THR A 31 3.05 5.28 10.61
N GLY A 32 3.06 5.68 9.34
CA GLY A 32 3.08 4.73 8.22
C GLY A 32 2.68 5.31 6.86
N THR A 33 1.97 4.51 6.06
CA THR A 33 1.52 4.87 4.70
C THR A 33 0.06 4.43 4.49
N LEU A 34 -0.75 5.29 3.88
CA LEU A 34 -2.08 4.95 3.37
C LEU A 34 -1.97 4.47 1.93
N LEU A 35 -2.50 3.29 1.64
CA LEU A 35 -2.76 2.81 0.28
C LEU A 35 -4.17 3.21 -0.09
N LYS A 36 -4.31 3.93 -1.20
CA LYS A 36 -5.59 4.48 -1.67
C LYS A 36 -5.82 4.14 -3.13
N LEU A 37 -7.08 4.21 -3.57
CA LEU A 37 -7.39 4.34 -4.99
C LEU A 37 -7.09 5.77 -5.45
N ALA A 38 -6.24 5.91 -6.47
CA ALA A 38 -5.86 7.20 -7.04
C ALA A 38 -7.06 7.98 -7.59
N SER A 39 -8.09 7.29 -8.09
CA SER A 39 -9.26 7.92 -8.72
C SER A 39 -10.28 8.50 -7.75
N THR A 40 -10.27 8.08 -6.48
CA THR A 40 -11.33 8.42 -5.51
C THR A 40 -10.82 8.79 -4.13
N ASP A 41 -9.51 8.70 -3.89
CA ASP A 41 -8.89 8.81 -2.57
C ASP A 41 -9.42 7.82 -1.52
N ARG A 42 -10.17 6.80 -1.94
CA ARG A 42 -10.66 5.76 -1.03
C ARG A 42 -9.48 4.98 -0.46
N VAL A 43 -9.33 5.01 0.86
CA VAL A 43 -8.34 4.20 1.58
C VAL A 43 -8.69 2.72 1.46
N LEU A 44 -7.73 1.94 0.98
CA LEU A 44 -7.78 0.48 0.90
C LEU A 44 -7.14 -0.15 2.15
N ALA A 45 -5.94 0.34 2.50
CA ALA A 45 -5.21 -0.14 3.67
C ALA A 45 -4.36 0.96 4.32
N THR A 46 -4.15 0.85 5.62
CA THR A 46 -3.15 1.62 6.36
C THR A 46 -2.03 0.67 6.76
N VAL A 47 -0.82 0.91 6.23
CA VAL A 47 0.38 0.15 6.59
C VAL A 47 1.10 0.93 7.68
N VAL A 48 1.17 0.37 8.89
CA VAL A 48 1.76 1.03 10.06
C VAL A 48 3.15 0.50 10.36
N GLY A 49 4.01 1.33 10.96
CA GLY A 49 5.37 0.94 11.37
C GLY A 49 6.36 0.77 10.21
N LEU A 50 5.94 1.08 8.98
CA LEU A 50 6.79 0.94 7.79
C LEU A 50 7.92 1.98 7.79
N ASN A 51 9.16 1.51 7.71
CA ASN A 51 10.33 2.35 7.49
C ASN A 51 10.84 2.19 6.05
N GLY A 52 10.14 2.80 5.10
CA GLY A 52 10.51 2.78 3.69
C GLY A 52 9.40 3.18 2.72
N THR A 53 9.59 2.88 1.45
CA THR A 53 8.64 3.22 0.37
C THR A 53 8.10 1.94 -0.24
N ILE A 54 6.78 1.81 -0.29
CA ILE A 54 6.10 0.76 -1.05
C ILE A 54 6.22 1.09 -2.55
N THR A 55 6.61 0.10 -3.34
CA THR A 55 6.82 0.24 -4.79
C THR A 55 6.05 -0.84 -5.55
N ALA A 56 6.06 -0.77 -6.89
CA ALA A 56 5.43 -1.80 -7.72
C ALA A 56 6.00 -3.21 -7.48
N ALA A 57 7.24 -3.32 -7.02
CA ALA A 57 7.86 -4.60 -6.69
C ALA A 57 7.23 -5.29 -5.48
N ASP A 58 6.47 -4.56 -4.66
CA ASP A 58 5.81 -5.05 -3.45
C ASP A 58 4.39 -5.59 -3.71
N PHE A 59 4.01 -5.77 -4.98
CA PHE A 59 2.70 -6.27 -5.40
C PHE A 59 2.81 -7.51 -6.29
N VAL A 60 1.76 -8.35 -6.27
CA VAL A 60 1.55 -9.50 -7.15
C VAL A 60 0.21 -9.43 -7.86
#